data_AF-A0A429EMH9-F1
#
_entry.id   AF-A0A429EMH9-F1
#
_cell.length_a   1.000
_cell.length_b   1.000
_cell.length_c   1.000
_cell.angle_alpha   90.00
_cell.angle_beta   90.00
_cell.angle_gamma   90.00
#
_symmetry.space_group_name_H-M   'P 1'
#
loop_
_entity.id
_entity.type
_entity.pdbx_description
1 polymer ?
#
loop_
_entity_poly.entity_id
_entity_poly.type
_entity_poly.pdbx_seq_one_letter_code
_entity_poly.pdbx_strand_id
1 'polypeptide(L)'
;MPRIPARTIRALTTLTAALAGALTLTAASLPGPHYSGTGWKAITSHNIYSLSPDPYEIVFASTTARSKLAGYFTAPAAQVTTQVGVRITVTQTLDTTPLGTCPPRHRIIVHYLHQPLGQRGMSQARPCYATANNSAWGGHILMDSEYWTIPNWFSTTPAVNEARRKDATAHELGHILGLDHPNTDLDRDGTVEAGECVKNKAGLRPLLCSPNRSNPPTSEGGKFTADFDIPGLRQMLANFTLRKNYVLRG
;
A
#
# COMPACT_ATOMS: atom_id res chain seq x y z
N MET A 1 -59.78 -26.05 -71.11
CA MET A 1 -58.55 -25.29 -71.49
C MET A 1 -59.00 -23.86 -71.76
N PRO A 2 -58.42 -22.81 -71.15
CA PRO A 2 -56.99 -22.48 -71.23
C PRO A 2 -56.29 -22.32 -69.86
N ARG A 3 -54.99 -22.06 -69.94
CA ARG A 3 -53.92 -22.23 -68.95
C ARG A 3 -53.26 -20.85 -68.65
N ILE A 4 -52.74 -20.72 -67.40
CA ILE A 4 -51.54 -19.94 -66.97
C ILE A 4 -51.72 -18.39 -66.79
N PRO A 5 -51.04 -17.70 -65.84
CA PRO A 5 -49.90 -18.13 -64.98
C PRO A 5 -50.04 -17.94 -63.46
N ALA A 6 -49.26 -18.77 -62.77
CA ALA A 6 -48.70 -18.51 -61.45
C ALA A 6 -47.61 -17.41 -61.52
N ARG A 7 -47.74 -16.41 -60.66
CA ARG A 7 -46.71 -15.47 -60.16
C ARG A 7 -47.46 -14.61 -59.12
N THR A 8 -47.11 -14.49 -57.86
CA THR A 8 -45.78 -14.49 -57.27
C THR A 8 -45.97 -14.78 -55.78
N ILE A 9 -45.45 -15.91 -55.32
CA ILE A 9 -45.23 -16.17 -53.90
C ILE A 9 -44.05 -15.29 -53.48
N ARG A 10 -44.20 -14.56 -52.37
CA ARG A 10 -43.17 -14.10 -51.42
C ARG A 10 -43.40 -12.64 -51.05
N ALA A 11 -44.07 -12.43 -49.94
CA ALA A 11 -43.71 -11.42 -48.94
C ALA A 11 -44.80 -11.48 -47.87
N LEU A 12 -44.56 -12.19 -46.75
CA LEU A 12 -45.03 -11.78 -45.42
C LEU A 12 -44.68 -12.82 -44.32
N THR A 13 -43.43 -13.27 -44.21
CA THR A 13 -43.04 -14.10 -43.06
C THR A 13 -41.57 -13.95 -42.71
N THR A 14 -41.10 -12.73 -42.43
CA THR A 14 -39.82 -12.53 -41.70
C THR A 14 -39.73 -11.09 -41.18
N LEU A 15 -40.51 -10.74 -40.15
CA LEU A 15 -40.30 -9.47 -39.44
C LEU A 15 -40.67 -9.55 -37.95
N THR A 16 -40.40 -10.70 -37.33
CA THR A 16 -40.58 -10.91 -35.87
C THR A 16 -39.41 -11.63 -35.19
N ALA A 17 -38.26 -11.76 -35.85
CA ALA A 17 -37.09 -12.50 -35.30
C ALA A 17 -35.77 -11.72 -35.36
N ALA A 18 -35.80 -10.38 -35.38
CA ALA A 18 -34.59 -9.54 -35.44
C ALA A 18 -34.42 -8.63 -34.20
N LEU A 19 -35.11 -8.93 -33.08
CA LEU A 19 -34.97 -8.18 -31.82
C LEU A 19 -34.80 -9.07 -30.57
N ALA A 20 -34.44 -10.35 -30.76
CA ALA A 20 -34.21 -11.28 -29.64
C ALA A 20 -32.74 -11.73 -29.48
N GLY A 21 -31.82 -11.24 -30.32
CA GLY A 21 -30.42 -11.69 -30.30
C GLY A 21 -29.45 -10.54 -30.50
N ALA A 22 -29.08 -9.85 -29.42
CA ALA A 22 -27.80 -9.13 -29.26
C ALA A 22 -27.67 -8.39 -27.90
N LEU A 23 -28.51 -8.67 -26.91
CA LEU A 23 -28.22 -8.29 -25.51
C LEU A 23 -27.54 -9.45 -24.79
N THR A 24 -26.48 -10.00 -25.39
CA THR A 24 -25.42 -10.59 -24.56
C THR A 24 -24.73 -9.41 -23.89
N LEU A 25 -25.32 -8.90 -22.82
CA LEU A 25 -24.54 -8.20 -21.80
C LEU A 25 -23.46 -9.19 -21.41
N THR A 26 -22.26 -9.04 -21.97
CA THR A 26 -21.06 -9.55 -21.32
C THR A 26 -21.08 -8.89 -19.96
N ALA A 27 -21.51 -9.63 -18.94
CA ALA A 27 -21.39 -9.19 -17.56
C ALA A 27 -19.89 -8.96 -17.37
N ALA A 28 -19.45 -7.71 -17.50
CA ALA A 28 -18.07 -7.34 -17.27
C ALA A 28 -17.77 -7.83 -15.85
N SER A 29 -16.88 -8.83 -15.74
CA SER A 29 -16.42 -9.29 -14.44
C SER A 29 -15.85 -8.08 -13.75
N LEU A 30 -16.53 -7.61 -12.69
CA LEU A 30 -15.98 -6.54 -11.88
C LEU A 30 -14.60 -7.01 -11.40
N PRO A 31 -13.56 -6.18 -11.54
CA PRO A 31 -12.22 -6.58 -11.16
C PRO A 31 -12.21 -7.01 -9.69
N GLY A 32 -11.59 -8.16 -9.42
CA GLY A 32 -11.41 -8.68 -8.07
C GLY A 32 -10.35 -7.89 -7.30
N PRO A 33 -10.10 -8.23 -6.02
CA PRO A 33 -9.00 -7.63 -5.29
C PRO A 33 -7.64 -7.99 -5.91
N HIS A 34 -6.70 -7.05 -5.87
CA HIS A 34 -5.33 -7.23 -6.35
C HIS A 34 -4.34 -7.06 -5.19
N TYR A 35 -3.36 -7.96 -5.08
CA TYR A 35 -2.40 -7.98 -3.95
C TYR A 35 -0.96 -7.68 -4.37
N SER A 36 -0.73 -7.37 -5.64
CA SER A 36 0.54 -6.89 -6.15
C SER A 36 0.35 -6.16 -7.47
N GLY A 37 1.37 -5.38 -7.83
CA GLY A 37 1.48 -4.71 -9.12
C GLY A 37 2.89 -4.15 -9.31
N THR A 38 3.09 -3.32 -10.32
CA THR A 38 4.40 -2.74 -10.60
C THR A 38 4.91 -1.93 -9.40
N GLY A 39 5.99 -2.41 -8.76
CA GLY A 39 6.66 -1.72 -7.66
C GLY A 39 5.88 -1.70 -6.33
N TRP A 40 4.82 -2.49 -6.17
CA TRP A 40 4.11 -2.60 -4.89
C TRP A 40 3.56 -4.00 -4.67
N LYS A 41 3.42 -4.38 -3.40
CA LYS A 41 2.88 -5.67 -2.97
C LYS A 41 2.12 -5.48 -1.66
N ALA A 42 1.05 -6.25 -1.45
CA ALA A 42 0.32 -6.29 -0.18
C ALA A 42 0.98 -7.26 0.81
N ILE A 43 0.98 -6.91 2.09
CA ILE A 43 1.55 -7.73 3.18
C ILE A 43 0.60 -8.84 3.65
N THR A 44 0.23 -9.71 2.72
CA THR A 44 -0.72 -10.82 2.98
C THR A 44 -0.19 -11.83 3.99
N SER A 45 1.14 -11.92 4.18
CA SER A 45 1.80 -12.70 5.23
C SER A 45 1.36 -12.31 6.65
N HIS A 46 0.86 -11.08 6.83
CA HIS A 46 0.31 -10.57 8.10
C HIS A 46 -1.23 -10.57 8.12
N ASN A 47 -1.86 -11.31 7.23
CA ASN A 47 -3.32 -11.33 7.05
C ASN A 47 -3.91 -9.94 6.75
N ILE A 48 -3.15 -9.08 6.04
CA ILE A 48 -3.63 -7.77 5.59
C ILE A 48 -3.88 -7.83 4.09
N TYR A 49 -5.14 -7.63 3.71
CA TYR A 49 -5.61 -7.73 2.32
C TYR A 49 -6.25 -6.44 1.80
N SER A 50 -6.40 -5.44 2.68
CA SER A 50 -6.97 -4.12 2.34
C SER A 50 -6.54 -3.07 3.35
N LEU A 51 -6.74 -1.79 3.03
CA LEU A 51 -6.58 -0.66 3.94
C LEU A 51 -7.97 -0.15 4.35
N SER A 52 -8.20 0.07 5.66
CA SER A 52 -9.47 0.64 6.14
C SER A 52 -9.61 2.09 5.65
N PRO A 53 -10.82 2.53 5.24
CA PRO A 53 -11.04 3.91 4.81
C PRO A 53 -11.12 4.91 5.97
N ASP A 54 -11.32 4.43 7.20
CA ASP A 54 -11.53 5.29 8.36
C ASP A 54 -10.24 6.04 8.75
N PRO A 55 -10.35 7.19 9.44
CA PRO A 55 -9.19 7.99 9.83
C PRO A 55 -8.27 7.27 10.81
N TYR A 56 -6.95 7.44 10.64
CA TYR A 56 -5.90 6.95 11.54
C TYR A 56 -5.28 8.07 12.36
N GLU A 57 -4.81 7.71 13.55
CA GLU A 57 -3.98 8.56 14.42
C GLU A 57 -2.59 7.95 14.59
N ILE A 58 -1.57 8.76 14.32
CA ILE A 58 -0.20 8.48 14.75
C ILE A 58 -0.02 9.11 16.14
N VAL A 59 0.31 8.26 17.11
CA VAL A 59 0.57 8.61 18.51
C VAL A 59 1.95 8.06 18.91
N PHE A 60 2.42 8.38 20.11
CA PHE A 60 3.79 8.06 20.51
C PHE A 60 3.84 7.28 21.82
N ALA A 61 4.74 6.30 21.89
CA ALA A 61 4.93 5.49 23.09
C ALA A 61 5.57 6.26 24.25
N SER A 62 6.28 7.35 23.95
CA SER A 62 6.95 8.18 24.94
C SER A 62 7.14 9.62 24.45
N THR A 63 7.44 10.52 25.39
CA THR A 63 7.83 11.90 25.09
C THR A 63 9.05 11.99 24.17
N THR A 64 10.00 11.06 24.32
CA THR A 64 11.20 10.97 23.48
C THR A 64 10.85 10.55 22.06
N ALA A 65 10.02 9.53 21.88
CA ALA A 65 9.55 9.12 20.56
C ALA A 65 8.81 10.27 19.87
N ARG A 66 7.93 10.97 20.60
CA ARG A 66 7.20 12.14 20.09
C ARG A 66 8.13 13.25 19.62
N SER A 67 9.06 13.70 20.47
CA SER A 67 9.93 14.82 20.16
C SER A 67 10.89 14.52 19.01
N LYS A 68 11.34 13.27 18.88
CA LYS A 68 12.24 12.86 17.80
C LYS A 68 11.53 12.56 16.48
N LEU A 69 10.36 11.95 16.52
CA LEU A 69 9.78 11.30 15.34
C LEU A 69 8.54 12.00 14.77
N ALA A 70 7.84 12.86 15.52
CA ALA A 70 6.59 13.44 15.04
C ALA A 70 6.72 14.20 13.70
N GLY A 71 7.81 14.97 13.56
CA GLY A 71 8.10 15.69 12.31
C GLY A 71 8.30 14.76 11.11
N TYR A 72 8.89 13.58 11.32
CA TYR A 72 9.18 12.62 10.25
C TYR A 72 7.93 11.94 9.68
N PHE A 73 6.86 11.80 10.47
CA PHE A 73 5.61 11.22 10.02
C PHE A 73 4.65 12.22 9.36
N THR A 74 4.88 13.53 9.51
CA THR A 74 3.94 14.56 9.05
C THR A 74 3.77 14.55 7.53
N ALA A 75 4.89 14.56 6.78
CA ALA A 75 4.85 14.57 5.32
C ALA A 75 4.23 13.29 4.72
N PRO A 76 4.65 12.07 5.09
CA PRO A 76 4.04 10.86 4.53
C PRO A 76 2.57 10.70 4.95
N ALA A 77 2.17 11.08 6.17
CA ALA A 77 0.76 11.06 6.59
C ALA A 77 -0.10 12.03 5.75
N ALA A 78 0.38 13.24 5.50
CA ALA A 78 -0.28 14.21 4.62
C ALA A 78 -0.36 13.70 3.17
N GLN A 79 0.68 13.03 2.69
CA GLN A 79 0.69 12.44 1.36
C GLN A 79 -0.37 11.35 1.20
N VAL A 80 -0.51 10.45 2.18
CA VAL A 80 -1.57 9.42 2.16
C VAL A 80 -2.95 10.07 2.19
N THR A 81 -3.12 11.06 3.07
CA THR A 81 -4.39 11.82 3.17
C THR A 81 -4.79 12.45 1.83
N THR A 82 -3.86 13.11 1.16
CA THR A 82 -4.15 13.89 -0.07
C THR A 82 -4.17 13.03 -1.33
N GLN A 83 -3.32 12.01 -1.43
CA GLN A 83 -3.18 11.22 -2.66
C GLN A 83 -3.91 9.90 -2.61
N VAL A 84 -4.13 9.29 -1.44
CA VAL A 84 -4.83 8.00 -1.30
C VAL A 84 -6.27 8.22 -0.82
N GLY A 85 -6.51 9.23 0.01
CA GLY A 85 -7.85 9.56 0.54
C GLY A 85 -8.13 9.00 1.93
N VAL A 86 -7.14 8.36 2.58
CA VAL A 86 -7.25 7.91 3.98
C VAL A 86 -6.63 8.97 4.89
N ARG A 87 -7.44 9.60 5.75
CA ARG A 87 -6.95 10.63 6.66
C ARG A 87 -6.03 10.02 7.71
N ILE A 88 -4.81 10.56 7.83
CA ILE A 88 -3.86 10.20 8.88
C ILE A 88 -3.44 11.47 9.60
N THR A 89 -3.63 11.51 10.92
CA THR A 89 -3.27 12.66 11.75
C THR A 89 -2.11 12.31 12.66
N VAL A 90 -1.03 13.09 12.63
CA VAL A 90 0.03 13.01 13.64
C VAL A 90 -0.38 13.85 14.84
N THR A 91 -0.54 13.20 15.99
CA THR A 91 -1.03 13.85 17.22
C THR A 91 0.11 14.17 18.19
N GLN A 92 -0.20 14.75 19.35
CA GLN A 92 0.76 14.89 20.46
C GLN A 92 0.53 13.86 21.58
N THR A 93 -0.40 12.94 21.36
CA THR A 93 -0.87 11.98 22.35
C THR A 93 0.18 10.92 22.64
N LEU A 94 0.26 10.53 23.92
CA LEU A 94 1.03 9.37 24.34
C LEU A 94 0.09 8.17 24.48
N ASP A 95 0.52 7.02 23.99
CA ASP A 95 -0.20 5.76 24.13
C ASP A 95 0.77 4.66 24.54
N THR A 96 0.53 4.07 25.70
CA THR A 96 1.40 3.07 26.34
C THR A 96 0.93 1.63 26.09
N THR A 97 0.09 1.39 25.07
CA THR A 97 -0.31 0.03 24.70
C THR A 97 0.94 -0.84 24.52
N PRO A 98 1.04 -1.99 25.23
CA PRO A 98 2.21 -2.86 25.16
C PRO A 98 2.46 -3.40 23.75
N LEU A 99 3.73 -3.56 23.37
CA LEU A 99 4.14 -4.06 22.05
C LEU A 99 3.56 -5.43 21.66
N GLY A 100 3.18 -6.26 22.64
CA GLY A 100 2.57 -7.57 22.40
C GLY A 100 1.08 -7.51 22.04
N THR A 101 0.46 -6.33 22.14
CA THR A 101 -0.98 -6.15 22.03
C THR A 101 -1.28 -5.14 20.93
N CYS A 102 -2.15 -5.49 19.99
CA CYS A 102 -2.56 -4.52 18.99
C CYS A 102 -3.27 -3.32 19.65
N PRO A 103 -2.94 -2.07 19.23
CA PRO A 103 -3.58 -0.88 19.77
C PRO A 103 -5.06 -0.80 19.36
N PRO A 104 -5.84 0.12 19.96
CA PRO A 104 -7.17 0.44 19.48
C PRO A 104 -7.20 0.65 17.97
N ARG A 105 -8.33 0.31 17.33
CA ARG A 105 -8.47 0.44 15.88
C ARG A 105 -8.12 1.84 15.41
N HIS A 106 -7.43 1.87 14.28
CA HIS A 106 -6.93 3.06 13.58
C HIS A 106 -5.88 3.86 14.37
N ARG A 107 -5.18 3.23 15.31
CA ARG A 107 -4.08 3.82 16.04
C ARG A 107 -2.73 3.22 15.65
N ILE A 108 -1.77 4.09 15.40
CA ILE A 108 -0.39 3.76 15.05
C ILE A 108 0.51 4.31 16.15
N ILE A 109 1.10 3.42 16.95
CA ILE A 109 1.96 3.81 18.07
C ILE A 109 3.41 3.77 17.62
N VAL A 110 4.07 4.92 17.66
CA VAL A 110 5.47 5.05 17.27
C VAL A 110 6.37 4.97 18.50
N HIS A 111 7.35 4.09 18.43
CA HIS A 111 8.39 3.86 19.42
C HIS A 111 9.74 4.32 18.88
N TYR A 112 10.62 4.73 19.80
CA TYR A 112 12.00 5.10 19.52
C TYR A 112 12.90 4.26 20.44
N LEU A 113 13.43 3.16 19.90
CA LEU A 113 14.11 2.10 20.66
C LEU A 113 15.51 1.87 20.12
N HIS A 114 16.41 1.36 20.94
CA HIS A 114 17.72 0.90 20.45
C HIS A 114 17.59 -0.54 19.93
N GLN A 115 17.90 -0.77 18.65
CA GLN A 115 17.94 -2.09 18.02
C GLN A 115 16.70 -2.95 18.34
N PRO A 116 15.49 -2.55 17.91
CA PRO A 116 14.26 -3.25 18.27
C PRO A 116 14.21 -4.72 17.80
N LEU A 117 15.06 -5.10 16.84
CA LEU A 117 15.24 -6.48 16.36
C LEU A 117 16.52 -7.16 16.89
N GLY A 118 17.22 -6.55 17.86
CA GLY A 118 18.53 -7.03 18.34
C GLY A 118 19.63 -6.93 17.28
N GLN A 119 19.39 -6.16 16.21
CA GLN A 119 20.30 -5.96 15.09
C GLN A 119 20.46 -4.46 14.83
N ARG A 120 21.68 -4.08 14.44
CA ARG A 120 22.03 -2.70 14.16
C ARG A 120 21.26 -2.14 12.98
N GLY A 121 20.65 -0.97 13.17
CA GLY A 121 19.95 -0.24 12.12
C GLY A 121 18.69 -0.88 11.59
N MET A 122 18.02 -1.72 12.37
CA MET A 122 16.86 -2.47 11.94
C MET A 122 15.62 -1.95 12.66
N SER A 123 14.81 -1.15 11.96
CA SER A 123 13.48 -0.75 12.41
C SER A 123 12.46 -1.85 12.06
N GLN A 124 11.27 -1.78 12.66
CA GLN A 124 10.22 -2.76 12.42
C GLN A 124 8.83 -2.16 12.55
N ALA A 125 8.00 -2.35 11.54
CA ALA A 125 6.56 -2.28 11.64
C ALA A 125 5.98 -3.60 12.16
N ARG A 126 5.07 -3.49 13.12
CA ARG A 126 4.23 -4.58 13.63
C ARG A 126 2.79 -4.23 13.29
N PRO A 127 2.37 -4.43 12.02
CA PRO A 127 1.05 -4.07 11.59
C PRO A 127 0.02 -5.00 12.22
N CYS A 128 -1.14 -4.46 12.51
CA CYS A 128 -2.28 -5.21 13.01
C CYS A 128 -3.45 -5.07 12.04
N TYR A 129 -4.35 -6.06 12.07
CA TYR A 129 -5.47 -6.14 11.15
C TYR A 129 -6.79 -6.36 11.88
N ALA A 130 -7.89 -5.91 11.27
CA ALA A 130 -9.22 -6.19 11.76
C ALA A 130 -9.63 -7.62 11.39
N THR A 131 -9.90 -8.47 12.37
CA THR A 131 -10.25 -9.89 12.15
C THR A 131 -11.52 -10.08 11.33
N ALA A 132 -12.48 -9.16 11.42
CA ALA A 132 -13.75 -9.24 10.70
C ALA A 132 -13.63 -9.09 9.17
N ASN A 133 -12.60 -8.41 8.69
CA ASN A 133 -12.48 -8.08 7.26
C ASN A 133 -11.04 -8.03 6.75
N ASN A 134 -10.05 -8.39 7.55
CA ASN A 134 -8.62 -8.37 7.21
C ASN A 134 -8.09 -7.04 6.64
N SER A 135 -8.67 -5.91 7.04
CA SER A 135 -8.10 -4.60 6.70
C SER A 135 -7.00 -4.21 7.68
N ALA A 136 -5.94 -3.56 7.19
CA ALA A 136 -4.95 -2.89 8.03
C ALA A 136 -5.66 -1.96 9.01
N TRP A 137 -5.33 -2.03 10.29
CA TRP A 137 -6.08 -1.32 11.34
C TRP A 137 -5.20 -0.41 12.19
N GLY A 138 -3.91 -0.28 11.88
CA GLY A 138 -2.91 0.37 12.72
C GLY A 138 -1.84 -0.62 13.19
N GLY A 139 -1.19 -0.36 14.32
CA GLY A 139 -0.13 -1.22 14.86
C GLY A 139 0.98 -0.44 15.56
N HIS A 140 2.16 -1.05 15.65
CA HIS A 140 3.34 -0.41 16.25
C HIS A 140 4.43 -0.19 15.22
N ILE A 141 5.05 0.99 15.24
CA ILE A 141 6.29 1.26 14.51
C ILE A 141 7.42 1.34 15.54
N LEU A 142 8.43 0.50 15.37
CA LEU A 142 9.63 0.44 16.19
C LEU A 142 10.78 1.06 15.41
N MET A 143 11.01 2.36 15.60
CA MET A 143 12.13 3.04 14.95
C MET A 143 13.41 2.82 15.73
N ASP A 144 14.47 2.41 15.02
CA ASP A 144 15.80 2.28 15.61
C ASP A 144 16.43 3.66 15.86
N SER A 145 16.71 3.93 17.13
CA SER A 145 17.33 5.15 17.62
C SER A 145 18.73 5.38 17.06
N GLU A 146 19.43 4.34 16.61
CA GLU A 146 20.77 4.44 16.02
C GLU A 146 20.83 5.42 14.84
N TYR A 147 19.73 5.57 14.08
CA TYR A 147 19.68 6.51 12.97
C TYR A 147 19.93 7.97 13.38
N TRP A 148 19.64 8.32 14.64
CA TRP A 148 19.79 9.67 15.19
C TRP A 148 20.91 9.79 16.22
N THR A 149 21.23 8.72 16.96
CA THR A 149 22.26 8.76 18.01
C THR A 149 23.66 8.55 17.48
N ILE A 150 23.81 7.88 16.33
CA ILE A 150 25.11 7.66 15.70
C ILE A 150 25.28 8.68 14.55
N PRO A 151 26.33 9.51 14.60
CA PRO A 151 26.62 10.46 13.53
C PRO A 151 26.78 9.75 12.19
N ASN A 152 26.27 10.37 11.12
CA ASN A 152 26.45 9.90 9.75
C ASN A 152 26.00 8.45 9.50
N TRP A 153 24.98 7.97 10.25
CA TRP A 153 24.49 6.59 10.18
C TRP A 153 24.30 6.10 8.74
N PHE A 154 23.59 6.87 7.90
CA PHE A 154 23.36 6.51 6.51
C PHE A 154 24.35 7.15 5.54
N SER A 155 24.90 8.32 5.87
CA SER A 155 25.78 9.08 4.99
C SER A 155 26.50 10.19 5.76
N THR A 156 27.72 10.52 5.32
CA THR A 156 28.46 11.70 5.78
C THR A 156 27.91 13.01 5.22
N THR A 157 27.06 12.95 4.18
CA THR A 157 26.35 14.12 3.68
C THR A 157 25.08 14.36 4.52
N PRO A 158 24.95 15.48 5.26
CA PRO A 158 23.83 15.69 6.18
C PRO A 158 22.45 15.61 5.51
N ALA A 159 22.34 16.16 4.30
CA ALA A 159 21.08 16.15 3.54
C ALA A 159 20.67 14.72 3.11
N VAL A 160 21.64 13.87 2.72
CA VAL A 160 21.37 12.47 2.38
C VAL A 160 21.00 11.69 3.64
N ASN A 161 21.75 11.89 4.73
CA ASN A 161 21.45 11.23 6.01
C ASN A 161 20.04 11.56 6.51
N GLU A 162 19.62 12.82 6.39
CA GLU A 162 18.27 13.26 6.74
C GLU A 162 17.19 12.68 5.81
N ALA A 163 17.42 12.65 4.50
CA ALA A 163 16.50 12.02 3.56
C ALA A 163 16.30 10.53 3.87
N ARG A 164 17.36 9.83 4.30
CA ARG A 164 17.33 8.41 4.65
C ARG A 164 16.60 8.13 5.96
N ARG A 165 16.67 9.03 6.95
CA ARG A 165 15.83 8.96 8.16
C ARG A 165 14.35 9.10 7.83
N LYS A 166 14.00 10.06 6.95
CA LYS A 166 12.63 10.24 6.47
C LYS A 166 12.14 9.00 5.72
N ASP A 167 12.98 8.41 4.87
CA ASP A 167 12.66 7.15 4.19
C ASP A 167 12.37 6.03 5.17
N ALA A 168 13.24 5.81 6.16
CA ALA A 168 13.04 4.75 7.15
C ALA A 168 11.69 4.89 7.87
N THR A 169 11.34 6.09 8.32
CA THR A 169 10.04 6.33 8.98
C THR A 169 8.84 6.10 8.07
N ALA A 170 8.92 6.56 6.81
CA ALA A 170 7.83 6.42 5.86
C ALA A 170 7.69 4.96 5.35
N HIS A 171 8.80 4.22 5.28
CA HIS A 171 8.84 2.80 4.94
C HIS A 171 8.04 1.98 5.97
N GLU A 172 8.31 2.16 7.26
CA GLU A 172 7.55 1.47 8.31
C GLU A 172 6.07 1.88 8.32
N LEU A 173 5.75 3.15 8.02
CA LEU A 173 4.34 3.55 7.85
C LEU A 173 3.69 2.80 6.67
N GLY A 174 4.40 2.60 5.56
CA GLY A 174 3.93 1.81 4.43
C GLY A 174 3.52 0.39 4.84
N HIS A 175 4.32 -0.27 5.68
CA HIS A 175 3.99 -1.57 6.25
C HIS A 175 2.76 -1.56 7.14
N ILE A 176 2.62 -0.54 8.01
CA ILE A 176 1.41 -0.37 8.83
C ILE A 176 0.14 -0.23 7.98
N LEU A 177 0.26 0.41 6.81
CA LEU A 177 -0.85 0.61 5.87
C LEU A 177 -1.06 -0.59 4.93
N GLY A 178 -0.25 -1.64 5.06
CA GLY A 178 -0.46 -2.93 4.41
C GLY A 178 0.40 -3.20 3.18
N LEU A 179 1.43 -2.40 2.90
CA LEU A 179 2.39 -2.71 1.86
C LEU A 179 3.48 -3.67 2.36
N ASP A 180 3.94 -4.54 1.47
CA ASP A 180 5.09 -5.43 1.65
C ASP A 180 6.26 -4.94 0.78
N HIS A 181 7.43 -5.55 0.97
CA HIS A 181 8.56 -5.35 0.07
C HIS A 181 8.22 -5.87 -1.33
N PRO A 182 8.31 -5.04 -2.39
CA PRO A 182 7.97 -5.42 -3.75
C PRO A 182 9.17 -5.97 -4.53
N ASN A 183 10.21 -6.45 -3.83
CA ASN A 183 11.37 -7.05 -4.48
C ASN A 183 10.94 -8.24 -5.36
N THR A 184 11.56 -8.37 -6.52
CA THR A 184 11.27 -9.41 -7.51
C THR A 184 12.56 -9.77 -8.23
N ASP A 185 12.68 -11.02 -8.64
CA ASP A 185 13.74 -11.52 -9.51
C ASP A 185 13.58 -10.90 -10.93
N LEU A 186 14.28 -9.79 -11.14
CA LEU A 186 14.28 -8.96 -12.35
C LEU A 186 15.23 -9.50 -13.41
N ASP A 187 16.36 -10.11 -13.02
CA ASP A 187 17.34 -10.66 -13.94
C ASP A 187 17.12 -12.14 -14.27
N ARG A 188 16.18 -12.79 -13.58
CA ARG A 188 15.69 -14.16 -13.79
C ARG A 188 16.73 -15.22 -13.45
N ASP A 189 17.59 -14.96 -12.47
CA ASP A 189 18.59 -15.91 -12.00
C ASP A 189 18.04 -16.93 -10.98
N GLY A 190 16.78 -16.76 -10.55
CA GLY A 190 16.10 -17.62 -9.58
C GLY A 190 16.17 -17.12 -8.13
N THR A 191 16.81 -15.99 -7.87
CA THR A 191 16.97 -15.38 -6.55
C THR A 191 16.29 -14.01 -6.50
N VAL A 192 15.66 -13.67 -5.38
CA VAL A 192 15.16 -12.31 -5.14
C VAL A 192 16.13 -11.61 -4.21
N GLU A 193 16.79 -10.58 -4.72
CA GLU A 193 17.93 -9.98 -4.04
C GLU A 193 17.60 -8.65 -3.34
N ALA A 194 18.51 -8.25 -2.46
CA ALA A 194 18.48 -6.95 -1.80
C ALA A 194 18.58 -5.81 -2.84
N GLY A 195 17.58 -4.93 -2.87
CA GLY A 195 17.51 -3.77 -3.76
C GLY A 195 17.00 -4.08 -5.16
N GLU A 196 16.58 -5.32 -5.41
CA GLU A 196 16.07 -5.80 -6.68
C GLU A 196 14.60 -5.41 -6.87
N CYS A 197 14.43 -4.13 -7.20
CA CYS A 197 13.12 -3.54 -7.46
C CYS A 197 13.15 -2.73 -8.74
N VAL A 198 11.99 -2.68 -9.38
CA VAL A 198 11.74 -1.82 -10.54
C VAL A 198 12.12 -0.37 -10.25
N LYS A 199 12.52 0.34 -11.30
CA LYS A 199 12.83 1.77 -11.25
C LYS A 199 11.91 2.51 -12.22
N ASN A 200 11.53 3.74 -11.86
CA ASN A 200 10.84 4.61 -12.80
C ASN A 200 11.85 5.27 -13.77
N LYS A 201 11.36 6.11 -14.68
CA LYS A 201 12.21 6.83 -15.65
C LYS A 201 13.26 7.74 -15.00
N ALA A 202 13.01 8.21 -13.78
CA ALA A 202 13.95 9.01 -12.99
C ALA A 202 14.94 8.14 -12.19
N GLY A 203 14.91 6.81 -12.34
CA GLY A 203 15.77 5.88 -11.61
C GLY A 203 15.33 5.63 -10.15
N LEU A 204 14.19 6.17 -9.72
CA LEU A 204 13.67 6.00 -8.37
C LEU A 204 13.03 4.63 -8.20
N ARG A 205 13.33 3.96 -7.09
CA ARG A 205 12.70 2.69 -6.66
C ARG A 205 11.51 2.97 -5.73
N PRO A 206 10.57 2.01 -5.57
CA PRO A 206 9.54 2.07 -4.53
C PRO A 206 10.18 2.31 -3.16
N LEU A 207 9.54 3.08 -2.29
CA LEU A 207 9.99 3.33 -0.92
C LEU A 207 10.09 2.02 -0.13
N LEU A 208 9.18 1.09 -0.40
CA LEU A 208 9.13 -0.22 0.24
C LEU A 208 10.16 -1.21 -0.33
N CYS A 209 10.98 -0.83 -1.31
CA CYS A 209 12.05 -1.70 -1.77
C CYS A 209 13.01 -2.05 -0.62
N SER A 210 13.27 -3.34 -0.39
CA SER A 210 14.13 -3.85 0.67
C SER A 210 15.59 -3.94 0.23
N PRO A 211 16.58 -3.72 1.09
CA PRO A 211 16.48 -3.28 2.50
C PRO A 211 16.15 -1.78 2.65
N ASN A 212 16.16 -1.05 1.54
CA ASN A 212 15.70 0.32 1.40
C ASN A 212 15.74 0.67 -0.10
N ARG A 213 15.10 1.76 -0.50
CA ARG A 213 15.11 2.22 -1.90
C ARG A 213 16.45 2.78 -2.41
N SER A 214 17.56 2.48 -1.74
CA SER A 214 18.90 3.04 -1.97
C SER A 214 18.95 4.56 -1.73
N ASN A 215 19.86 5.31 -2.35
CA ASN A 215 20.00 6.75 -2.16
C ASN A 215 19.03 7.51 -3.08
N PRO A 216 17.83 7.91 -2.62
CA PRO A 216 16.98 8.76 -3.43
C PRO A 216 17.59 10.17 -3.55
N PRO A 217 17.17 10.96 -4.55
CA PRO A 217 17.32 12.41 -4.49
C PRO A 217 16.78 12.93 -3.15
N THR A 218 17.47 13.90 -2.55
CA THR A 218 17.09 14.44 -1.22
C THR A 218 15.68 15.03 -1.21
N SER A 219 15.20 15.53 -2.36
CA SER A 219 13.83 16.01 -2.56
C SER A 219 12.77 14.92 -2.41
N GLU A 220 13.14 13.64 -2.55
CA GLU A 220 12.22 12.52 -2.46
C GLU A 220 12.17 11.88 -1.07
N GLY A 221 13.11 12.23 -0.17
CA GLY A 221 13.19 11.67 1.19
C GLY A 221 11.86 11.70 1.95
N GLY A 222 11.40 10.55 2.43
CA GLY A 222 10.15 10.36 3.18
C GLY A 222 8.87 10.38 2.36
N LYS A 223 8.96 10.41 1.03
CA LYS A 223 7.80 10.33 0.15
C LYS A 223 7.56 8.91 -0.33
N PHE A 224 6.30 8.49 -0.26
CA PHE A 224 5.79 7.38 -1.04
C PHE A 224 5.95 7.72 -2.53
N THR A 225 6.52 6.80 -3.28
CA THR A 225 6.81 6.97 -4.71
C THR A 225 5.51 7.03 -5.48
N ALA A 226 5.29 8.12 -6.21
CA ALA A 226 4.05 8.36 -6.92
C ALA A 226 3.73 7.28 -7.98
N ASP A 227 4.76 6.68 -8.57
CA ASP A 227 4.60 5.66 -9.62
C ASP A 227 4.36 4.24 -9.06
N PHE A 228 4.61 4.01 -7.77
CA PHE A 228 4.64 2.67 -7.18
C PHE A 228 3.84 2.57 -5.88
N ASP A 229 4.32 3.20 -4.82
CA ASP A 229 3.75 3.07 -3.47
C ASP A 229 2.34 3.69 -3.39
N ILE A 230 2.12 4.85 -4.03
CA ILE A 230 0.81 5.52 -4.04
C ILE A 230 -0.26 4.69 -4.77
N PRO A 231 -0.01 4.16 -5.99
CA PRO A 231 -0.89 3.17 -6.62
C PRO A 231 -1.16 1.96 -5.74
N GLY A 232 -0.14 1.42 -5.08
CA GLY A 232 -0.30 0.30 -4.15
C GLY A 232 -1.25 0.62 -2.99
N LEU A 233 -1.07 1.76 -2.31
CA LEU A 233 -1.95 2.19 -1.23
C LEU A 233 -3.40 2.45 -1.70
N ARG A 234 -3.57 3.03 -2.90
CA ARG A 234 -4.90 3.18 -3.52
C ARG A 234 -5.56 1.83 -3.80
N GLN A 235 -4.79 0.86 -4.29
CA GLN A 235 -5.29 -0.49 -4.51
C GLN A 235 -5.64 -1.19 -3.19
N MET A 236 -4.84 -1.01 -2.15
CA MET A 236 -5.16 -1.51 -0.81
C MET A 236 -6.47 -0.91 -0.27
N LEU A 237 -6.70 0.39 -0.47
CA LEU A 237 -7.97 1.03 -0.13
C LEU A 237 -9.13 0.47 -0.96
N ALA A 238 -8.95 0.33 -2.28
CA ALA A 238 -9.97 -0.23 -3.16
C ALA A 238 -10.35 -1.67 -2.77
N ASN A 239 -9.37 -2.49 -2.39
CA ASN A 239 -9.59 -3.86 -1.94
C ASN A 239 -10.56 -3.96 -0.76
N PHE A 240 -10.69 -2.92 0.08
CA PHE A 240 -11.65 -2.90 1.18
C PHE A 240 -13.09 -3.08 0.70
N THR A 241 -13.42 -2.47 -0.44
CA THR A 241 -14.75 -2.58 -1.08
C THR A 241 -14.82 -3.79 -2.00
N LEU A 242 -13.76 -4.04 -2.80
CA LEU A 242 -13.75 -5.17 -3.75
C LEU A 242 -13.92 -6.51 -3.03
N ARG A 243 -13.31 -6.68 -1.85
CA ARG A 243 -13.42 -7.93 -1.07
C ARG A 243 -14.81 -8.13 -0.49
N LYS A 244 -15.51 -7.07 -0.06
CA LYS A 244 -16.91 -7.17 0.39
C LYS A 244 -17.81 -7.67 -0.75
N ASN A 245 -17.63 -7.12 -1.94
CA ASN A 245 -18.41 -7.50 -3.12
C ASN A 245 -18.07 -8.89 -3.64
N TYR A 246 -16.82 -9.35 -3.44
CA TYR A 246 -16.38 -10.68 -3.85
C TYR A 246 -16.94 -11.78 -2.92
N VAL A 247 -16.93 -11.56 -1.61
CA VAL A 247 -17.47 -12.52 -0.63
C VAL A 247 -18.99 -12.70 -0.78
N LEU A 248 -19.72 -11.67 -1.22
CA LEU A 248 -21.17 -11.78 -1.45
C LEU A 248 -21.55 -12.55 -2.74
N ARG A 249 -20.57 -12.99 -3.54
CA ARG A 249 -20.79 -13.66 -4.83
C ARG A 249 -20.32 -15.12 -4.87
N GLY A 250 -19.55 -15.57 -3.86
CA GLY A 250 -19.10 -16.95 -3.71
C GLY A 250 -19.88 -17.66 -2.62
#